data_AF-A0A2N9J4A0-F1
#
_entry.id   AF-A0A2N9J4A0-F1
#
_cell.length_a   1.000
_cell.length_b   1.000
_cell.length_c   1.000
_cell.angle_alpha   90.00
_cell.angle_beta   90.00
_cell.angle_gamma   90.00
#
_symmetry.space_group_name_H-M   'P 1'
#
loop_
_entity.id
_entity.type
_entity.pdbx_description
1 polymer ?
#
loop_
_entity_poly.entity_id
_entity_poly.type
_entity_poly.pdbx_seq_one_letter_code
_entity_poly.pdbx_strand_id
1 'polypeptide(L)'
;MAEEKHTYGGGAGVRNGIVAVEPKPRKGLSSKVIDLVEKMVVKLMHGYHTSLPQHYFLSGTFTPVSDETPPTTNLLLKGHLPDCLNGEFVRVGPNPKFTPVAGYHWFDGDGYVIFCCFILPVFLKKEF
;
A
#
# COMPACT_ATOMS: atom_id res chain seq x y z
N MET A 1 1.87 -30.67 24.38
CA MET A 1 3.00 -30.80 25.31
C MET A 1 3.98 -29.69 24.99
N ALA A 2 4.31 -28.90 26.02
CA ALA A 2 5.45 -27.99 26.14
C ALA A 2 5.71 -26.99 25.01
N GLU A 3 5.21 -25.79 25.25
CA GLU A 3 5.79 -24.51 24.85
C GLU A 3 7.17 -24.34 25.52
N GLU A 4 8.16 -23.80 24.81
CA GLU A 4 9.37 -23.24 25.44
C GLU A 4 9.66 -21.80 24.95
N LYS A 5 9.36 -20.88 25.86
CA LYS A 5 10.07 -19.65 26.28
C LYS A 5 10.53 -18.60 25.25
N HIS A 6 9.81 -17.48 25.32
CA HIS A 6 10.25 -16.09 25.06
C HIS A 6 11.42 -15.62 25.92
N THR A 7 12.34 -14.82 25.35
CA THR A 7 12.81 -13.46 25.81
C THR A 7 13.82 -12.94 24.76
N TYR A 8 13.90 -11.68 24.31
CA TYR A 8 13.88 -10.33 24.90
C TYR A 8 13.08 -9.38 23.97
N GLY A 9 12.44 -8.27 24.36
CA GLY A 9 12.58 -7.38 25.52
C GLY A 9 12.90 -5.96 25.03
N GLY A 10 11.93 -5.03 25.10
CA GLY A 10 12.19 -3.57 25.12
C GLY A 10 11.30 -2.71 24.21
N GLY A 11 10.50 -1.81 24.81
CA GLY A 11 9.98 -0.60 24.16
C GLY A 11 8.45 -0.47 24.10
N ALA A 12 7.86 0.11 25.14
CA ALA A 12 6.42 0.36 25.29
C ALA A 12 5.88 1.40 24.30
N GLY A 13 4.68 1.16 23.77
CA GLY A 13 3.93 2.14 22.98
C GLY A 13 2.90 1.50 22.07
N VAL A 14 1.75 1.13 22.62
CA VAL A 14 0.45 0.83 21.97
C VAL A 14 0.51 0.39 20.49
N ARG A 15 0.49 -0.92 20.23
CA ARG A 15 0.24 -1.48 18.89
C ARG A 15 -0.91 -2.49 18.89
N ASN A 16 -2.07 -2.08 19.42
CA ASN A 16 -3.32 -2.78 19.13
C ASN A 16 -4.01 -2.03 18.00
N GLY A 17 -3.97 -2.55 16.77
CA GLY A 17 -4.78 -1.89 15.73
C GLY A 17 -4.67 -2.36 14.29
N ILE A 18 -3.69 -3.19 13.92
CA ILE A 18 -3.66 -3.74 12.56
C ILE A 18 -3.61 -5.26 12.69
N VAL A 19 -4.77 -5.89 12.55
CA VAL A 19 -4.84 -7.34 12.33
C VAL A 19 -4.18 -7.57 10.97
N ALA A 20 -3.00 -8.19 10.97
CA ALA A 20 -2.39 -8.63 9.72
C ALA A 20 -3.39 -9.55 9.02
N VAL A 21 -4.00 -9.05 7.93
CA VAL A 21 -4.90 -9.85 7.11
C VAL A 21 -4.02 -10.77 6.29
N GLU A 22 -3.72 -11.94 6.85
CA GLU A 22 -3.13 -13.05 6.13
C GLU A 22 -4.28 -13.89 5.56
N PRO A 23 -4.75 -13.64 4.33
CA PRO A 23 -5.72 -14.52 3.72
C PRO A 23 -5.10 -15.90 3.61
N LYS A 24 -5.77 -16.92 4.16
CA LYS A 24 -5.41 -18.32 3.90
C LYS A 24 -6.19 -18.77 2.67
N PRO A 25 -5.63 -18.63 1.44
CA PRO A 25 -6.34 -19.06 0.24
C PRO A 25 -6.62 -20.55 0.33
N ARG A 26 -7.88 -20.94 0.12
CA ARG A 26 -8.25 -22.35 0.00
C ARG A 26 -7.70 -22.89 -1.33
N LYS A 27 -6.56 -23.58 -1.29
CA LYS A 27 -5.92 -24.20 -2.47
C LYS A 27 -6.52 -25.58 -2.82
N GLY A 28 -7.83 -25.71 -2.75
CA GLY A 28 -8.54 -26.95 -3.09
C GLY A 28 -8.57 -27.22 -4.60
N LEU A 29 -9.11 -28.38 -4.99
CA LEU A 29 -9.34 -28.70 -6.41
C LEU A 29 -10.39 -27.76 -7.03
N SER A 30 -11.43 -27.40 -6.26
CA SER A 30 -12.50 -26.52 -6.72
C SER A 30 -12.03 -25.10 -7.04
N SER A 31 -11.13 -24.52 -6.24
CA SER A 31 -10.60 -23.18 -6.52
C SER A 31 -9.79 -23.15 -7.81
N LYS A 32 -8.98 -24.18 -8.08
CA LYS A 32 -8.26 -24.30 -9.35
C LYS A 32 -9.19 -24.36 -10.57
N VAL A 33 -10.33 -25.03 -10.45
CA VAL A 33 -11.33 -25.09 -11.53
C VAL A 33 -11.98 -23.73 -11.73
N ILE A 34 -12.36 -23.05 -10.65
CA ILE A 34 -12.93 -21.70 -10.72
C ILE A 34 -11.95 -20.71 -11.35
N ASP A 35 -10.68 -20.72 -10.90
CA ASP A 35 -9.62 -19.88 -11.47
C ASP A 35 -9.40 -20.16 -12.97
N LEU A 36 -9.53 -21.43 -13.40
CA LEU A 36 -9.40 -21.80 -14.81
C LEU A 36 -10.58 -21.26 -15.63
N VAL A 37 -11.81 -21.41 -15.13
CA VAL A 37 -13.02 -20.90 -15.80
C VAL A 37 -12.96 -19.37 -15.90
N GLU A 38 -12.59 -18.68 -14.81
CA GLU A 38 -12.38 -17.22 -14.81
C GLU A 38 -11.37 -16.82 -15.88
N LYS A 39 -10.20 -17.45 -15.92
CA LYS A 39 -9.17 -17.17 -16.94
C LYS A 39 -9.68 -17.39 -18.36
N MET A 40 -10.47 -18.43 -18.59
CA MET A 40 -11.05 -18.71 -19.91
C MET A 40 -12.07 -17.64 -20.32
N VAL A 41 -12.95 -17.23 -19.40
CA VAL A 41 -13.95 -16.17 -19.65
C VAL A 41 -13.28 -14.82 -19.86
N VAL A 42 -12.32 -14.45 -19.00
CA VAL A 42 -11.56 -13.20 -19.13
C VAL A 42 -10.82 -13.17 -20.47
N LYS A 43 -10.17 -14.27 -20.85
CA LYS A 43 -9.45 -14.38 -22.14
C LYS A 43 -10.39 -14.32 -23.35
N LEU A 44 -11.62 -14.84 -23.22
CA LEU A 44 -12.63 -14.77 -24.28
C LEU A 44 -13.22 -13.36 -24.42
N MET A 45 -13.58 -12.73 -23.29
CA MET A 45 -14.22 -11.40 -23.24
C MET A 45 -13.24 -10.27 -23.55
N HIS A 46 -12.00 -10.37 -23.07
CA HIS A 46 -10.92 -9.41 -23.33
C HIS A 46 -9.99 -9.89 -24.45
N GLY A 47 -10.52 -10.73 -25.35
CA GLY A 47 -9.89 -11.41 -26.48
C GLY A 47 -8.54 -10.84 -26.89
N TYR A 48 -7.45 -11.54 -26.58
CA TYR A 48 -6.09 -11.32 -27.09
C TYR A 48 -5.55 -9.88 -27.08
N HIS A 49 -6.20 -8.98 -26.35
CA HIS A 49 -5.79 -7.62 -26.09
C HIS A 49 -5.11 -7.53 -24.71
N THR A 50 -4.44 -8.62 -24.30
CA THR A 50 -3.49 -8.64 -23.17
C THR A 50 -2.19 -7.88 -23.50
N SER A 51 -2.14 -7.22 -24.65
CA SER A 51 -1.16 -6.20 -25.01
C SER A 51 -1.81 -4.86 -25.39
N LEU A 52 -3.00 -4.53 -24.86
CA LEU A 52 -3.45 -3.14 -24.92
C LEU A 52 -2.41 -2.28 -24.19
N PRO A 53 -1.95 -1.20 -24.85
CA PRO A 53 -0.80 -0.43 -24.43
C PRO A 53 -1.06 0.04 -23.01
N GLN A 54 -0.14 -0.26 -22.10
CA GLN A 54 -0.06 0.27 -20.73
C GLN A 54 -1.36 0.96 -20.29
N HIS A 55 -2.28 0.21 -19.66
CA HIS A 55 -3.59 0.71 -19.22
C HIS A 55 -3.43 2.15 -18.74
N TYR A 56 -4.12 3.13 -19.34
CA TYR A 56 -3.79 4.55 -19.17
C TYR A 56 -3.65 4.94 -17.69
N PHE A 57 -4.52 4.39 -16.85
CA PHE A 57 -4.58 4.56 -15.39
C PHE A 57 -3.55 3.75 -14.57
N LEU A 58 -2.65 3.01 -15.20
CA LEU A 58 -1.58 2.21 -14.59
C LEU A 58 -0.21 2.53 -15.21
N SER A 59 -0.11 3.63 -15.93
CA SER A 59 1.05 4.00 -16.73
C SER A 59 1.51 5.44 -16.45
N GLY A 60 2.80 5.71 -16.67
CA GLY A 60 3.38 7.04 -16.44
C GLY A 60 3.20 7.50 -15.00
N THR A 61 2.56 8.65 -14.82
CA THR A 61 2.26 9.23 -13.48
C THR A 61 1.30 8.39 -12.66
N PHE A 62 0.48 7.54 -13.28
CA PHE A 62 -0.48 6.66 -12.60
C PHE A 62 0.08 5.25 -12.36
N THR A 63 1.39 5.06 -12.52
CA THR A 63 2.01 3.76 -12.24
C THR A 63 1.85 3.43 -10.76
N PRO A 64 1.38 2.21 -10.41
CA PRO A 64 1.23 1.81 -9.02
C PRO A 64 2.55 1.85 -8.25
N VAL A 65 2.47 2.23 -6.98
CA VAL A 65 3.60 2.18 -6.03
C VAL A 65 3.52 0.87 -5.26
N SER A 66 4.51 0.00 -5.41
CA SER A 66 4.49 -1.34 -4.80
C SER A 66 4.77 -1.35 -3.30
N ASP A 67 5.66 -0.46 -2.85
CA ASP A 67 6.21 -0.50 -1.50
C ASP A 67 5.81 0.73 -0.67
N GLU A 68 5.46 0.48 0.59
CA GLU A 68 5.28 1.53 1.58
C GLU A 68 6.65 1.94 2.14
N THR A 69 7.02 3.21 1.98
CA THR A 69 8.27 3.75 2.54
C THR A 69 8.11 4.17 4.00
N PRO A 70 9.12 3.91 4.86
CA PRO A 70 9.13 4.42 6.22
C PRO A 70 9.21 5.96 6.24
N PRO A 71 8.87 6.61 7.37
CA PRO A 71 8.95 8.06 7.50
C PRO A 71 10.35 8.57 7.14
N THR A 72 10.44 9.38 6.08
CA THR A 72 11.71 9.97 5.64
C THR A 72 11.84 11.36 6.22
N THR A 73 12.92 11.60 6.95
CA THR A 73 13.22 12.91 7.56
C THR A 73 14.07 13.77 6.63
N ASN A 74 14.11 15.08 6.89
CA ASN A 74 14.98 16.05 6.19
C ASN A 74 14.76 16.12 4.66
N LEU A 75 13.50 16.21 4.23
CA LEU A 75 13.14 16.47 2.84
C LEU A 75 13.77 17.78 2.34
N LEU A 76 14.26 17.79 1.10
CA LEU A 76 14.86 18.97 0.49
C LEU A 76 13.83 20.09 0.39
N LEU A 77 14.12 21.21 1.06
CA LEU A 77 13.24 22.36 1.14
C LEU A 77 13.83 23.49 0.29
N LYS A 78 13.05 23.99 -0.67
CA LYS A 78 13.38 25.19 -1.44
C LYS A 78 12.58 26.37 -0.88
N GLY A 79 13.26 27.37 -0.34
CA GLY A 79 12.63 28.53 0.31
C GLY A 79 12.54 28.38 1.83
N HIS A 80 11.44 28.83 2.43
CA HIS A 80 11.21 28.79 3.87
C HIS A 80 9.75 28.40 4.15
N LEU A 81 9.54 27.51 5.14
CA LEU A 81 8.21 27.12 5.60
C LEU A 81 7.78 28.02 6.77
N PRO A 82 6.50 28.43 6.86
CA PRO A 82 6.03 29.25 7.97
C PRO A 82 6.21 28.57 9.33
N ASP A 83 6.72 29.32 10.32
CA ASP A 83 6.95 28.82 11.69
C ASP A 83 5.66 28.36 12.42
N CYS A 84 4.50 28.80 11.94
CA CYS A 84 3.19 28.40 12.48
C CYS A 84 2.68 27.05 11.95
N LEU A 85 3.37 26.43 10.98
CA LEU A 85 2.94 25.17 10.40
C LEU A 85 3.34 24.00 11.31
N ASN A 86 2.41 23.58 12.17
CA ASN A 86 2.58 22.44 13.06
C ASN A 86 1.41 21.47 12.85
N GLY A 87 1.65 20.38 12.13
CA GLY A 87 0.62 19.40 11.83
C GLY A 87 1.02 18.43 10.74
N GLU A 88 0.03 17.68 10.27
CA GLU A 88 0.21 16.64 9.26
C GLU A 88 -0.73 16.89 8.08
N PHE A 89 -0.18 16.79 6.88
CA PHE A 89 -0.98 16.76 5.66
C PHE A 89 -1.12 15.33 5.20
N VAL A 90 -2.36 14.82 5.20
CA VAL A 90 -2.67 13.46 4.80
C VAL A 90 -3.58 13.48 3.57
N ARG A 91 -3.26 12.67 2.57
CA ARG A 91 -4.13 12.41 1.42
C ARG A 91 -4.26 10.92 1.18
N VAL A 92 -5.44 10.52 0.73
CA VAL A 92 -5.68 9.16 0.25
C VAL A 92 -5.83 9.20 -1.27
N GLY A 93 -5.19 8.25 -1.93
CA GLY A 93 -5.30 8.04 -3.36
C GLY A 93 -5.47 6.56 -3.68
N PRO A 94 -6.00 6.24 -4.87
CA PRO A 94 -6.12 4.87 -5.36
C PRO A 94 -4.73 4.36 -5.79
N ASN A 95 -4.35 3.17 -5.31
CA ASN A 95 -3.12 2.48 -5.69
C ASN A 95 -3.36 0.96 -5.60
N PRO A 96 -3.48 0.25 -6.72
CA PRO A 96 -3.82 -1.17 -6.70
C PRO A 96 -2.66 -2.01 -6.14
N LYS A 97 -2.94 -2.83 -5.12
CA LYS A 97 -1.95 -3.73 -4.51
C LYS A 97 -1.60 -4.91 -5.41
N PHE A 98 -2.54 -5.35 -6.23
CA PHE A 98 -2.38 -6.46 -7.17
C PHE A 98 -2.71 -6.01 -8.59
N THR A 99 -2.05 -6.60 -9.58
CA THR A 99 -2.33 -6.32 -10.98
C THR A 99 -3.79 -6.68 -11.31
N PRO A 100 -4.58 -5.74 -11.86
CA PRO A 100 -5.98 -6.01 -12.19
C PRO A 100 -6.06 -7.04 -13.32
N VAL A 101 -7.06 -7.94 -13.19
CA VAL A 101 -7.26 -9.06 -14.13
C VAL A 101 -7.96 -8.61 -15.41
N ALA A 102 -8.74 -7.54 -15.34
CA ALA A 102 -9.54 -6.96 -16.42
C ALA A 102 -9.49 -5.42 -16.34
N GLY A 103 -10.38 -4.73 -17.06
CA GLY A 103 -10.41 -3.26 -17.10
C GLY A 103 -10.33 -2.60 -15.72
N TYR A 104 -9.56 -1.51 -15.64
CA TYR A 104 -9.26 -0.82 -14.39
C TYR A 104 -9.55 0.67 -14.49
N HIS A 105 -10.44 1.20 -13.67
CA HIS A 105 -10.65 2.65 -13.57
C HIS A 105 -9.81 3.23 -12.43
N TRP A 106 -9.41 4.49 -12.55
CA TRP A 106 -8.63 5.16 -11.49
C TRP A 106 -9.30 5.18 -10.11
N PHE A 107 -10.61 4.93 -9.98
CA PHE A 107 -11.31 4.88 -8.68
C PHE A 107 -11.36 3.47 -8.07
N ASP A 108 -10.92 2.45 -8.80
CA ASP A 108 -11.03 1.04 -8.38
C ASP A 108 -9.82 0.57 -7.54
N GLY A 109 -8.79 1.41 -7.37
CA GLY A 109 -7.58 1.06 -6.63
C GLY A 109 -7.79 0.97 -5.12
N ASP A 110 -6.92 0.20 -4.46
CA ASP A 110 -6.87 0.16 -3.01
C ASP A 110 -6.47 1.54 -2.44
N GLY A 111 -6.95 1.85 -1.24
CA GLY A 111 -6.62 3.11 -0.58
C GLY A 111 -5.16 3.14 -0.14
N TYR A 112 -4.38 4.04 -0.72
CA TYR A 112 -3.01 4.32 -0.31
C TYR A 112 -2.91 5.73 0.29
N VAL A 113 -2.23 5.81 1.42
CA VAL A 113 -2.15 7.04 2.21
C VAL A 113 -0.78 7.65 2.03
N ILE A 114 -0.75 8.92 1.66
CA ILE A 114 0.45 9.74 1.63
C ILE A 114 0.33 10.78 2.72
N PHE A 115 1.33 10.87 3.57
CA PHE A 115 1.39 11.87 4.62
C PHE A 115 2.69 12.66 4.60
N CYS A 116 2.61 13.93 5.01
CA CYS A 116 3.75 14.81 5.21
C CYS A 116 3.59 15.50 6.55
N CYS A 117 4.59 15.30 7.42
CA CYS A 117 4.59 15.87 8.76
C CYS A 117 5.42 17.16 8.78
N PHE A 118 4.80 18.25 9.22
CA PHE A 118 5.45 19.54 9.41
C PHE A 118 5.68 19.74 10.91
N ILE A 119 6.82 19.24 11.38
CA ILE A 119 7.31 19.49 12.74
C ILE A 119 8.54 20.36 12.60
N LEU A 120 8.46 21.63 13.00
CA LEU A 120 9.65 22.46 13.14
C LEU A 120 10.63 21.79 14.13
N PRO A 121 11.95 21.99 13.95
CA PRO A 121 13.00 21.37 14.78
C PRO A 121 12.95 21.77 16.27
N VAL A 122 11.97 22.55 16.71
CA VAL A 122 11.70 22.80 18.14
C VAL A 122 11.40 21.48 18.88
N PHE A 123 10.85 20.47 18.21
CA PHE A 123 10.48 19.19 18.85
C PHE A 123 11.46 18.03 18.62
N LEU A 124 12.44 18.17 17.72
CA LEU A 124 13.48 17.16 17.47
C LEU A 124 14.59 17.15 18.54
N LYS A 125 14.50 18.01 19.56
CA LYS A 125 15.38 18.03 20.75
C LYS A 125 14.83 17.29 21.97
N LYS A 126 13.76 16.49 21.84
CA LYS A 126 13.37 15.53 22.88
C LYS A 126 13.67 14.11 22.43
N GLU A 127 14.93 13.77 22.65
CA GLU A 127 15.53 12.45 22.92
C GLU A 127 14.97 11.21 22.22
N PHE A 128 15.82 10.63 21.37
CA PHE A 128 16.18 9.21 21.43
C PHE A 128 17.61 9.10 21.95
#